data_AF-A0A6A5G4Y2-F1
#
_entry.id   AF-A0A6A5G4Y2-F1
#
_cell.length_a   1.000
_cell.length_b   1.000
_cell.length_c   1.000
_cell.angle_alpha   90.00
_cell.angle_beta   90.00
_cell.angle_gamma   90.00
#
_symmetry.space_group_name_H-M   'P 1'
#
loop_
_entity.id
_entity.type
_entity.pdbx_description
1 polymer ?
#
loop_
_entity_poly.entity_id
_entity_poly.type
_entity_poly.pdbx_seq_one_letter_code
_entity_poly.pdbx_strand_id
1 'polypeptide(L)'
;MRLLLSLLLVNFVATSYWACGSGKISTFFAYLVSLPAKDREHINVCCFHHDAQYDGIDAGQLDITKRQSDWEFKQCLSDSKYL
;
A
#
# COMPACT_ATOMS: atom_id res chain seq x y z
N MET A 1 0.75 -38.19 13.90
CA MET A 1 -0.03 -36.95 13.58
C MET A 1 0.66 -35.66 14.03
N ARG A 2 2.00 -35.61 14.17
CA ARG A 2 2.73 -34.37 14.56
C ARG A 2 3.39 -33.65 13.38
N LEU A 3 3.71 -34.38 12.31
CA LEU A 3 4.40 -33.84 11.12
C LEU A 3 3.48 -33.04 10.18
N LEU A 4 2.17 -33.26 10.24
CA LEU A 4 1.19 -32.51 9.40
C LEU A 4 0.98 -31.07 9.89
N LEU A 5 1.09 -30.81 11.20
CA LEU A 5 1.02 -29.44 11.73
C LEU A 5 2.25 -28.60 11.34
N SER A 6 3.41 -29.22 11.21
CA SER A 6 4.66 -28.54 10.85
C SER A 6 4.69 -28.06 9.39
N LEU A 7 3.97 -28.74 8.49
CA LEU A 7 3.85 -28.35 7.07
C LEU A 7 2.90 -27.17 6.83
N LEU A 8 1.96 -26.90 7.75
CA LEU A 8 1.05 -25.75 7.68
C LEU A 8 1.74 -24.41 7.95
N LEU A 9 2.88 -24.41 8.64
CA LEU A 9 3.58 -23.18 9.05
C LEU A 9 4.57 -22.66 7.99
N VAL A 10 4.89 -23.44 6.96
CA VAL A 10 5.89 -23.06 5.93
C VAL A 10 5.24 -22.34 4.74
N ASN A 11 3.90 -22.29 4.67
CA ASN A 11 3.18 -21.46 3.71
C ASN A 11 2.98 -20.05 4.29
N PHE A 12 4.06 -19.43 4.79
CA PHE A 12 4.10 -17.99 4.99
C PHE A 12 4.12 -17.36 3.58
N VAL A 13 2.92 -17.29 3.00
CA VAL A 13 2.67 -16.52 1.80
C VAL A 13 3.20 -15.13 2.09
N ALA A 14 4.06 -14.61 1.21
CA ALA A 14 4.41 -13.20 1.20
C ALA A 14 3.14 -12.41 0.92
N THR A 15 2.31 -12.21 1.95
CA THR A 15 1.12 -11.38 1.84
C THR A 15 1.63 -9.97 1.66
N SER A 16 1.48 -9.43 0.46
CA SER A 16 1.77 -8.02 0.17
C SER A 16 1.06 -7.16 1.23
N TYR A 17 1.82 -6.44 2.03
CA TYR A 17 1.30 -5.53 3.05
C TYR A 17 0.45 -4.45 2.37
N TRP A 18 -0.78 -4.26 2.82
CA TRP A 18 -1.66 -3.21 2.31
C TRP A 18 -1.31 -1.88 2.98
N ALA A 19 -0.77 -0.94 2.20
CA ALA A 19 -0.29 0.36 2.63
C ALA A 19 -1.39 1.43 2.64
N CYS A 20 -2.38 1.36 1.74
CA CYS A 20 -3.38 2.42 1.65
C CYS A 20 -4.23 2.56 2.92
N GLY A 21 -4.23 3.76 3.50
CA GLY A 21 -5.10 4.17 4.61
C GLY A 21 -4.32 4.53 5.87
N SER A 22 -4.82 5.49 6.64
CA SER A 22 -4.15 5.97 7.85
C SER A 22 -4.67 5.27 9.11
N GLY A 23 -3.83 4.43 9.71
CA GLY A 23 -4.16 3.65 10.89
C GLY A 23 -5.20 2.55 10.66
N LYS A 24 -5.41 1.70 11.67
CA LYS A 24 -6.12 0.41 11.52
C LYS A 24 -7.50 0.50 10.85
N ILE A 25 -8.29 1.51 11.21
CA ILE A 25 -9.67 1.66 10.73
C ILE A 25 -9.68 2.09 9.25
N SER A 26 -8.93 3.13 8.89
CA SER A 26 -8.86 3.61 7.51
C SER A 26 -8.25 2.56 6.58
N THR A 27 -7.17 1.89 7.02
CA THR A 27 -6.53 0.80 6.27
C THR A 27 -7.52 -0.34 6.00
N PHE A 28 -8.34 -0.73 6.98
CA PHE A 28 -9.37 -1.75 6.80
C PHE A 28 -10.39 -1.38 5.72
N PHE A 29 -10.94 -0.16 5.76
CA PHE A 29 -11.91 0.28 4.77
C PHE A 29 -11.28 0.46 3.38
N ALA A 30 -10.06 0.99 3.30
CA ALA A 30 -9.32 1.11 2.03
C ALA A 30 -9.05 -0.27 1.40
N TYR A 31 -8.74 -1.28 2.22
CA TYR A 31 -8.60 -2.66 1.74
C TYR A 31 -9.90 -3.23 1.18
N LEU A 32 -11.03 -2.99 1.85
CA LEU A 32 -12.34 -3.46 1.41
C LEU A 32 -12.79 -2.78 0.11
N VAL A 33 -12.66 -1.46 0.02
CA VAL A 33 -13.06 -0.69 -1.17
C VAL A 33 -12.23 -1.06 -2.38
N SER A 34 -10.98 -1.50 -2.19
CA SER A 34 -10.14 -1.95 -3.29
C SER A 34 -10.44 -3.38 -3.76
N LEU A 35 -11.30 -4.17 -3.10
CA LEU A 35 -11.59 -5.58 -3.48
C LEU A 35 -12.02 -5.78 -4.95
N PRO A 36 -12.82 -4.88 -5.56
CA PRO A 36 -13.21 -5.00 -6.96
C PRO A 36 -12.15 -4.48 -7.94
N ALA A 37 -11.11 -3.79 -7.48
CA ALA A 37 -10.09 -3.21 -8.35
C ALA A 37 -9.22 -4.31 -8.99
N LYS A 38 -8.92 -4.19 -10.28
CA LYS A 38 -8.07 -5.16 -11.00
C LYS A 38 -6.57 -4.89 -10.81
N ASP A 39 -6.24 -3.68 -10.37
CA ASP A 39 -4.92 -3.09 -10.24
C ASP A 39 -4.56 -2.81 -8.78
N ARG A 40 -5.09 -3.61 -7.85
CA ARG A 40 -4.86 -3.46 -6.40
C ARG A 40 -3.39 -3.33 -6.03
N GLU A 41 -2.52 -4.12 -6.65
CA GLU A 41 -1.08 -4.07 -6.39
C GLU A 41 -0.48 -2.71 -6.78
N HIS A 42 -0.89 -2.16 -7.92
CA HIS A 42 -0.46 -0.85 -8.39
C HIS A 42 -0.95 0.27 -7.45
N ILE A 43 -2.24 0.25 -7.09
CA ILE A 43 -2.81 1.18 -6.11
C ILE A 43 -2.02 1.13 -4.80
N ASN A 44 -1.69 -0.07 -4.33
CA ASN A 44 -0.95 -0.28 -3.09
C ASN A 44 0.47 0.29 -3.15
N VAL A 45 1.17 0.13 -4.27
CA VAL A 45 2.50 0.72 -4.50
C VAL A 45 2.41 2.25 -4.48
N CYS A 46 1.39 2.85 -5.11
CA CYS A 46 1.19 4.29 -5.06
C CYS A 46 1.01 4.80 -3.63
N CYS A 47 0.22 4.10 -2.80
CA CYS A 47 0.05 4.46 -1.39
C CYS A 47 1.35 4.31 -0.59
N PHE A 48 2.10 3.22 -0.80
CA PHE A 48 3.38 3.00 -0.13
C PHE A 48 4.37 4.15 -0.38
N HIS A 49 4.47 4.61 -1.63
CA HIS A 49 5.34 5.73 -1.97
C HIS A 49 4.84 7.07 -1.40
N HIS A 50 3.52 7.31 -1.44
CA HIS A 50 2.91 8.52 -0.89
C HIS A 50 3.13 8.63 0.63
N ASP A 51 2.91 7.54 1.37
CA ASP A 51 3.14 7.50 2.82
C ASP A 51 4.63 7.74 3.15
N ALA A 52 5.55 7.10 2.43
CA ALA A 52 7.00 7.32 2.63
C ALA A 52 7.42 8.77 2.33
N GLN A 53 6.78 9.42 1.34
CA GLN A 53 7.00 10.83 1.07
C GLN A 53 6.49 11.71 2.22
N TYR A 54 5.31 11.44 2.74
CA TYR A 54 4.76 12.16 3.90
C TYR A 54 5.67 12.03 5.13
N ASP A 55 6.14 10.81 5.43
CA ASP A 55 7.08 10.57 6.52
C ASP A 55 8.38 11.36 6.34
N GLY A 56 8.95 11.37 5.12
CA GLY A 56 10.17 12.12 4.82
C GLY A 56 9.96 13.64 4.86
N ILE A 57 8.80 14.15 4.45
CA ILE A 57 8.45 15.58 4.55
C ILE A 57 8.32 15.98 6.02
N ASP A 58 7.57 15.20 6.82
CA ASP A 58 7.32 15.50 8.23
C ASP A 58 8.59 15.35 9.08
N ALA A 59 9.54 14.49 8.66
CA ALA A 59 10.87 14.38 9.24
C ALA A 59 11.87 15.45 8.77
N GLY A 60 11.51 16.30 7.79
CA GLY A 60 12.40 17.30 7.20
C GLY A 60 13.53 16.70 6.35
N GLN A 61 13.36 15.49 5.85
CA GLN A 61 14.33 14.74 5.03
C GLN A 61 14.08 14.86 3.53
N LEU A 62 12.86 15.24 3.13
CA LEU A 62 12.47 15.45 1.74
C LEU A 62 12.10 16.90 1.49
N ASP A 63 12.75 17.52 0.49
CA ASP A 63 12.47 18.89 0.04
C ASP A 63 11.40 18.91 -1.07
N ILE A 64 10.22 18.37 -0.74
CA ILE A 64 9.01 18.48 -1.55
C ILE A 64 7.86 18.92 -0.66
N THR A 65 6.85 19.57 -1.25
CA THR A 65 5.64 19.92 -0.50
C THR A 65 4.68 18.74 -0.46
N LYS A 66 3.82 18.66 0.56
CA LYS A 66 2.72 17.68 0.61
C LYS A 66 1.83 17.75 -0.65
N ARG A 67 1.61 18.97 -1.17
CA ARG A 67 0.90 19.18 -2.44
C ARG A 67 1.60 18.54 -3.64
N GLN A 68 2.93 18.59 -3.69
CA GLN A 68 3.70 17.93 -4.75
C GLN A 68 3.59 16.42 -4.62
N SER A 69 3.70 15.88 -3.40
CA SER A 69 3.48 14.46 -3.11
C SER A 69 2.08 13.99 -3.53
N ASP A 70 1.03 14.77 -3.25
CA ASP A 70 -0.34 14.47 -3.70
C ASP A 70 -0.47 14.49 -5.24
N TRP A 71 0.25 15.38 -5.92
CA TRP A 71 0.27 15.42 -7.38
C TRP A 71 0.94 14.16 -7.94
N GLU A 72 2.08 13.75 -7.38
CA GLU A 72 2.79 12.52 -7.78
C GLU A 72 1.96 11.27 -7.49
N PHE A 73 1.27 11.22 -6.35
CA PHE A 73 0.34 10.14 -6.02
C PHE A 73 -0.79 10.04 -7.06
N LYS A 74 -1.35 11.18 -7.48
CA LYS A 74 -2.36 11.22 -8.54
C LYS A 74 -1.81 10.70 -9.88
N GLN A 75 -0.58 11.09 -10.25
CA GLN A 75 0.06 10.57 -11.47
C GLN A 75 0.29 9.05 -11.38
N CYS A 76 0.75 8.57 -10.22
CA CYS A 76 0.92 7.14 -10.00
C CYS A 76 -0.40 6.39 -10.22
N LEU A 77 -1.50 6.85 -9.64
CA LEU A 77 -2.82 6.22 -9.84
C LEU A 77 -3.29 6.25 -11.30
N SER A 78 -2.94 7.30 -12.07
CA SER A 78 -3.32 7.40 -13.49
C SER A 78 -2.46 6.55 -14.44
N ASP A 79 -1.35 6.00 -13.97
CA ASP A 79 -0.45 5.18 -14.79
C ASP A 79 -0.78 3.67 -14.71
N SER A 80 -1.95 3.34 -14.16
CA SER A 80 -2.42 1.96 -14.07
C SER A 80 -2.60 1.34 -15.47
N LYS A 81 -2.01 0.15 -15.66
CA LYS A 81 -2.11 -0.63 -16.91
C LYS A 81 -3.51 -1.17 -17.21
N TYR A 82 -4.46 -0.95 -16.30
CA TYR A 82 -5.83 -1.44 -16.37
C TYR A 82 -6.87 -0.32 -16.54
N LEU A 83 -6.40 0.90 -16.88
CA LEU A 83 -7.23 2.03 -17.31
C LEU A 83 -7.73 1.89 -18.76
#